data_AF-A0A256IDQ0-F1
#
_entry.id   AF-A0A256IDQ0-F1
#
_cell.length_a   1.000
_cell.length_b   1.000
_cell.length_c   1.000
_cell.angle_alpha   90.00
_cell.angle_beta   90.00
_cell.angle_gamma   90.00
#
_symmetry.space_group_name_H-M   'P 1'
#
loop_
_entity.id
_entity.type
_entity.pdbx_description
1 polymer ?
#
loop_
_entity_poly.entity_id
_entity_poly.type
_entity_poly.pdbx_seq_one_letter_code
_entity_poly.pdbx_strand_id
1 'polypeptide(L)'
;MVVLATKCYVDGDARDRALDGMGSLVANDVGELSVDWQVGVRDDGFVQVDVTGEDAEVARNVLAETWGEIVAHDGGLTAGEEYVGTLESWDDDGFVLDAGVDVRVPADEIGLGRGSPAQVVERFGLVQHLSVRFVYGGDVGDPDAEPSRLADDERDRLYDWQRGNGRVNVNSATRGEVRATVNRAGHAQDIVTVERLGLLEQSIVCTENTDPPGLLAAIGSYLPAEMRCVV
;
A
#
# COMPACT_ATOMS: atom_id res chain seq x y z
N MET A 1 17.09 -12.19 4.47
CA MET A 1 16.01 -11.27 4.87
C MET A 1 15.53 -10.53 3.64
N VAL A 2 14.24 -10.21 3.58
CA VAL A 2 13.65 -9.25 2.64
C VAL A 2 12.75 -8.31 3.45
N VAL A 3 12.76 -7.02 3.16
CA VAL A 3 11.90 -6.03 3.82
C VAL A 3 10.80 -5.67 2.84
N LEU A 4 9.57 -6.02 3.18
CA LEU A 4 8.43 -5.85 2.29
C LEU A 4 7.97 -4.40 2.30
N ALA A 5 7.52 -3.88 1.16
CA ALA A 5 6.93 -2.54 1.05
C ALA A 5 5.49 -2.48 1.59
N THR A 6 5.29 -3.01 2.79
CA THR A 6 4.05 -2.94 3.56
C THR A 6 4.35 -2.82 5.05
N LYS A 7 3.51 -2.08 5.77
CA LYS A 7 3.70 -1.79 7.19
C LYS A 7 2.69 -2.50 8.07
N CYS A 8 3.13 -2.82 9.29
CA CYS A 8 2.27 -3.18 10.40
C CYS A 8 2.33 -2.06 11.44
N TYR A 9 1.36 -1.16 11.39
CA TYR A 9 1.30 0.06 12.21
C TYR A 9 0.14 0.05 13.22
N VAL A 10 -0.49 -1.11 13.41
CA VAL A 10 -1.49 -1.35 14.45
C VAL A 10 -0.87 -2.09 15.62
N ASP A 11 -1.43 -1.92 16.82
CA ASP A 11 -0.92 -2.49 18.07
C ASP A 11 -1.86 -3.55 18.69
N GLY A 12 -1.34 -4.28 19.69
CA GLY A 12 -2.11 -5.25 20.49
C GLY A 12 -2.73 -6.38 19.66
N ASP A 13 -3.96 -6.77 20.00
CA ASP A 13 -4.68 -7.87 19.34
C ASP A 13 -4.86 -7.64 17.82
N ALA A 14 -4.86 -6.40 17.35
CA ALA A 14 -4.92 -6.10 15.91
C ALA A 14 -3.59 -6.45 15.22
N ARG A 15 -2.46 -6.15 15.87
CA ARG A 15 -1.12 -6.50 15.40
C ARG A 15 -0.94 -8.00 15.27
N ASP A 16 -1.31 -8.75 16.31
CA ASP A 16 -1.15 -10.21 16.32
C ASP A 16 -1.94 -10.85 15.17
N ARG A 17 -3.20 -10.42 14.97
CA ARG A 17 -4.03 -10.89 13.85
C ARG A 17 -3.48 -10.49 12.48
N ALA A 18 -2.91 -9.29 12.36
CA ALA A 18 -2.27 -8.85 11.12
C ALA A 18 -1.05 -9.72 10.80
N LEU A 19 -0.20 -10.02 11.79
CA LEU A 19 1.01 -10.83 11.59
C LEU A 19 0.70 -12.32 11.37
N ASP A 20 -0.32 -12.88 12.02
CA ASP A 20 -0.83 -14.22 11.72
C ASP A 20 -1.34 -14.29 10.27
N GLY A 21 -2.07 -13.25 9.86
CA GLY A 21 -2.50 -13.07 8.48
C GLY A 21 -1.31 -13.02 7.53
N MET A 22 -0.30 -12.20 7.84
CA MET A 22 0.92 -12.07 7.04
C MET A 22 1.66 -13.41 6.91
N GLY A 23 1.78 -14.18 7.99
CA GLY A 23 2.39 -15.51 7.96
C GLY A 23 1.67 -16.46 6.99
N SER A 24 0.35 -16.40 6.93
CA SER A 24 -0.46 -17.16 5.96
C SER A 24 -0.23 -16.68 4.52
N LEU A 25 0.05 -15.39 4.32
CA LEU A 25 0.31 -14.84 2.99
C LEU A 25 1.69 -15.25 2.47
N VAL A 26 2.73 -15.10 3.31
CA VAL A 26 4.07 -15.62 2.99
C VAL A 26 4.00 -17.11 2.69
N ALA A 27 3.24 -17.88 3.47
CA ALA A 27 3.05 -19.32 3.22
C ALA A 27 2.44 -19.63 1.85
N ASN A 28 1.51 -18.80 1.35
CA ASN A 28 0.94 -18.99 0.02
C ASN A 28 1.95 -18.70 -1.10
N ASP A 29 2.85 -17.74 -0.87
CA ASP A 29 3.81 -17.29 -1.88
C ASP A 29 5.02 -18.23 -1.96
N VAL A 30 5.51 -18.73 -0.82
CA VAL A 30 6.78 -19.50 -0.75
C VAL A 30 6.68 -20.87 -0.10
N GLY A 31 5.49 -21.30 0.34
CA GLY A 31 5.32 -22.55 1.10
C GLY A 31 5.57 -23.84 0.30
N GLU A 32 5.66 -23.76 -1.04
CA GLU A 32 6.06 -24.88 -1.90
C GLU A 32 7.58 -24.95 -2.13
N LEU A 33 8.34 -23.95 -1.67
CA LEU A 33 9.80 -23.89 -1.78
C LEU A 33 10.48 -24.57 -0.58
N SER A 34 11.72 -25.02 -0.75
CA SER A 34 12.51 -25.67 0.30
C SER A 34 13.12 -24.64 1.26
N VAL A 35 12.26 -23.94 2.00
CA VAL A 35 12.63 -22.85 2.91
C VAL A 35 11.86 -22.88 4.22
N ASP A 36 12.51 -22.36 5.26
CA ASP A 36 11.88 -21.90 6.49
C ASP A 36 11.83 -20.37 6.49
N TRP A 37 10.79 -19.79 7.08
CA TRP A 37 10.66 -18.35 7.20
C TRP A 37 10.15 -17.90 8.57
N GLN A 38 10.52 -16.67 8.93
CA GLN A 38 10.01 -15.97 10.10
C GLN A 38 9.59 -14.55 9.70
N VAL A 39 8.34 -14.21 10.03
CA VAL A 39 7.81 -12.84 9.82
C VAL A 39 8.10 -12.02 11.07
N GLY A 40 8.61 -10.80 10.86
CA GLY A 40 8.84 -9.80 11.90
C GLY A 40 8.38 -8.42 11.45
N VAL A 41 8.47 -7.45 12.37
CA VAL A 41 8.23 -6.04 12.09
C VAL A 41 9.45 -5.27 12.58
N ARG A 42 10.00 -4.42 11.71
CA ARG A 42 11.10 -3.52 12.01
C ARG A 42 10.64 -2.37 12.91
N ASP A 43 11.59 -1.65 13.49
CA ASP A 43 11.30 -0.51 14.37
C ASP A 43 10.59 0.66 13.64
N ASP A 44 10.74 0.75 12.31
CA ASP A 44 10.06 1.70 11.42
C ASP A 44 8.67 1.20 10.95
N GLY A 45 8.23 0.03 11.44
CA GLY A 45 6.93 -0.56 11.15
C GLY A 45 6.88 -1.40 9.87
N PHE A 46 7.94 -1.48 9.06
CA PHE A 46 7.94 -2.35 7.88
C PHE A 46 7.98 -3.83 8.27
N VAL A 47 7.24 -4.64 7.51
CA VAL A 47 7.26 -6.10 7.66
C VAL A 47 8.56 -6.63 7.06
N GLN A 48 9.27 -7.46 7.81
CA GLN A 48 10.44 -8.20 7.32
C GLN A 48 10.19 -9.70 7.33
N VAL A 49 10.79 -10.40 6.38
CA VAL A 49 10.77 -11.86 6.32
C VAL A 49 12.20 -12.39 6.30
N ASP A 50 12.57 -13.08 7.36
CA ASP A 50 13.81 -13.84 7.43
C ASP A 50 13.57 -15.20 6.79
N VAL A 51 14.33 -15.51 5.73
CA VAL A 51 14.18 -16.74 4.94
C VAL A 51 15.51 -17.49 4.90
N THR A 52 15.46 -18.78 5.23
CA THR A 52 16.61 -19.71 5.22
C THR A 52 16.24 -21.01 4.52
N GLY A 53 17.21 -21.70 3.91
CA GLY A 53 16.96 -22.94 3.18
C GLY A 53 17.62 -22.94 1.81
N GLU A 54 17.38 -24.00 1.04
CA GLU A 54 17.97 -24.19 -0.29
C GLU A 54 17.44 -23.16 -1.31
N ASP A 55 16.14 -22.87 -1.24
CA ASP A 55 15.46 -21.96 -2.17
C ASP A 55 15.33 -20.52 -1.61
N ALA A 56 16.16 -20.15 -0.62
CA ALA A 56 16.01 -18.89 0.11
C ALA A 56 16.14 -17.63 -0.76
N GLU A 57 16.93 -17.67 -1.83
CA GLU A 57 17.05 -16.55 -2.78
C GLU A 57 15.78 -16.40 -3.64
N VAL A 58 15.27 -17.51 -4.17
CA VAL A 58 14.03 -17.54 -4.96
C VAL A 58 12.86 -17.04 -4.13
N ALA A 59 12.74 -17.53 -2.89
CA ALA A 59 11.69 -17.10 -1.96
C ALA A 59 11.74 -15.59 -1.69
N ARG A 60 12.94 -15.01 -1.49
CA ARG A 60 13.06 -13.55 -1.30
C ARG A 60 12.63 -12.77 -2.55
N ASN A 61 13.02 -13.23 -3.75
CA ASN A 61 12.64 -12.58 -5.00
C ASN A 61 11.13 -12.63 -5.23
N VAL A 62 10.47 -13.77 -4.96
CA VAL A 62 9.00 -13.88 -5.06
C VAL A 62 8.30 -12.91 -4.12
N LEU A 63 8.78 -12.81 -2.88
CA LEU A 63 8.22 -11.89 -1.89
C LEU A 63 8.43 -10.42 -2.29
N ALA A 64 9.63 -10.06 -2.76
CA ALA A 64 9.95 -8.73 -3.26
C ALA A 64 9.09 -8.34 -4.47
N GLU A 65 8.88 -9.25 -5.42
CA GLU A 65 8.01 -9.01 -6.58
C GLU A 65 6.54 -8.84 -6.18
N THR A 66 6.06 -9.66 -5.23
CA THR A 66 4.66 -9.67 -4.80
C THR A 66 4.30 -8.45 -3.96
N TRP A 67 5.19 -8.05 -3.05
CA TRP A 67 4.91 -7.04 -2.03
C TRP A 67 5.63 -5.72 -2.26
N GLY A 68 6.56 -5.66 -3.21
CA GLY A 68 7.59 -4.65 -3.25
C GLY A 68 8.66 -4.89 -2.18
N GLU A 69 9.83 -4.29 -2.39
CA GLU A 69 10.93 -4.34 -1.44
C GLU A 69 11.33 -2.92 -1.02
N ILE A 70 11.50 -2.72 0.28
CA ILE A 70 12.13 -1.51 0.82
C ILE A 70 13.63 -1.72 0.77
N VAL A 71 14.32 -0.84 0.05
CA VAL A 71 15.78 -0.89 -0.06
C VAL A 71 16.38 -0.80 1.35
N ALA A 72 17.30 -1.71 1.65
CA ALA A 72 17.98 -1.70 2.93
C ALA A 72 18.74 -0.38 3.14
N HIS A 73 18.73 0.14 4.37
CA HIS A 73 19.28 1.47 4.72
C HIS A 73 20.74 1.69 4.29
N ASP A 74 21.50 0.62 4.06
CA ASP A 74 22.90 0.66 3.65
C ASP A 74 23.09 0.77 2.12
N GLY A 75 22.10 0.38 1.32
CA GLY A 75 22.14 0.50 -0.14
C GLY A 75 21.79 1.90 -0.65
N GLY A 76 20.91 2.60 0.06
CA GLY A 76 20.40 3.92 -0.37
C GLY A 76 19.55 3.86 -1.64
N LEU A 77 18.93 4.98 -1.99
CA LEU A 77 18.16 5.12 -3.23
C LEU A 77 19.04 5.71 -4.33
N THR A 78 18.91 5.20 -5.55
CA THR A 78 19.65 5.69 -6.73
C THR A 78 18.73 6.57 -7.57
N ALA A 79 19.21 7.78 -7.92
CA ALA A 79 18.44 8.71 -8.74
C ALA A 79 18.09 8.09 -10.11
N GLY A 80 16.84 8.27 -10.53
CA GLY A 80 16.27 7.72 -11.77
C GLY A 80 15.73 6.30 -11.67
N GLU A 81 15.95 5.59 -10.55
CA GLU A 81 15.39 4.26 -10.34
C GLU A 81 14.00 4.30 -9.69
N GLU A 82 13.22 3.23 -9.91
CA GLU A 82 11.88 3.07 -9.38
C GLU A 82 11.89 2.26 -8.07
N TYR A 83 11.14 2.73 -7.09
CA TYR A 83 10.99 2.11 -5.78
C TYR A 83 9.53 2.14 -5.32
N VAL A 84 9.24 1.40 -4.24
CA VAL A 84 7.94 1.44 -3.57
C VAL A 84 8.08 2.20 -2.25
N GLY A 85 7.17 3.14 -2.00
CA GLY A 85 7.09 3.89 -0.76
C GLY A 85 5.68 3.86 -0.19
N THR A 86 5.59 3.95 1.14
CA THR A 86 4.31 4.05 1.86
C THR A 86 3.90 5.50 1.97
N LEU A 87 2.70 5.88 1.50
CA LEU A 87 2.16 7.23 1.66
C LEU A 87 2.00 7.56 3.14
N GLU A 88 2.93 8.35 3.68
CA GLU A 88 3.01 8.66 5.10
C GLU A 88 2.21 9.93 5.42
N SER A 89 2.42 10.97 4.62
CA SER A 89 1.73 12.25 4.77
C SER A 89 1.64 13.04 3.47
N TRP A 90 0.84 14.10 3.48
CA TRP A 90 0.76 15.08 2.40
C TRP A 90 0.44 16.45 2.98
N ASP A 91 0.93 17.48 2.33
CA ASP A 91 0.65 18.89 2.64
C ASP A 91 0.52 19.68 1.32
N ASP A 92 0.56 21.01 1.36
CA ASP A 92 0.45 21.84 0.16
C ASP A 92 1.64 21.70 -0.82
N ASP A 93 2.81 21.28 -0.32
CA ASP A 93 4.04 21.16 -1.10
C ASP A 93 4.16 19.79 -1.79
N GLY A 94 3.30 18.80 -1.49
CA GLY A 94 3.37 17.45 -2.08
C GLY A 94 3.11 16.28 -1.12
N PHE A 95 3.55 15.08 -1.54
CA PHE A 95 3.47 13.84 -0.76
C PHE A 95 4.81 13.53 -0.08
N VAL A 96 4.75 12.89 1.09
CA VAL A 96 5.88 12.24 1.74
C VAL A 96 5.64 10.74 1.72
N LEU A 97 6.57 10.01 1.12
CA LEU A 97 6.59 8.56 1.01
C LEU A 97 7.69 8.03 1.92
N ASP A 98 7.37 7.09 2.79
CA ASP A 98 8.38 6.36 3.53
C ASP A 98 8.85 5.16 2.69
N ALA A 99 10.10 5.18 2.27
CA ALA A 99 10.77 4.10 1.54
C ALA A 99 11.95 3.52 2.34
N GLY A 100 11.84 3.49 3.67
CA GLY A 100 12.96 3.33 4.60
C GLY A 100 13.72 4.64 4.83
N VAL A 101 13.45 5.65 4.02
CA VAL A 101 13.83 7.05 4.19
C VAL A 101 12.67 7.90 3.68
N ASP A 102 12.51 9.10 4.22
CA ASP A 102 11.47 10.01 3.76
C ASP A 102 11.82 10.52 2.36
N VAL A 103 10.95 10.22 1.39
CA VAL A 103 11.04 10.73 0.03
C VAL A 103 9.90 11.69 -0.23
N ARG A 104 10.24 12.92 -0.60
CA ARG A 104 9.26 13.92 -0.98
C ARG A 104 8.97 13.88 -2.48
N VAL A 105 7.70 13.72 -2.84
CA VAL A 105 7.19 13.91 -4.20
C VAL A 105 6.51 15.28 -4.25
N PRO A 106 7.11 16.30 -4.89
CA PRO A 106 6.53 17.64 -4.97
C PRO A 106 5.15 17.66 -5.61
N ALA A 107 4.31 18.63 -5.26
CA ALA A 107 2.94 18.74 -5.75
C ALA A 107 2.82 18.68 -7.29
N ASP A 108 3.72 19.37 -7.99
CA ASP A 108 3.75 19.40 -9.46
C ASP A 108 4.20 18.06 -10.08
N GLU A 109 4.85 17.20 -9.30
CA GLU A 109 5.37 15.89 -9.71
C GLU A 109 4.48 14.71 -9.31
N ILE A 110 3.36 14.97 -8.62
CA ILE A 110 2.38 13.92 -8.34
C ILE A 110 1.82 13.39 -9.68
N GLY A 111 1.58 14.27 -10.64
CA GLY A 111 1.19 13.87 -12.01
C GLY A 111 -0.20 13.24 -12.12
N LEU A 112 -1.08 13.48 -11.13
CA LEU A 112 -2.46 12.97 -11.09
C LEU A 112 -3.49 14.06 -11.45
N GLY A 113 -3.09 15.02 -12.28
CA GLY A 113 -3.93 16.13 -12.73
C GLY A 113 -3.96 17.32 -11.75
N ARG A 114 -4.82 18.31 -12.04
CA ARG A 114 -4.85 19.59 -11.31
C ARG A 114 -5.42 19.46 -9.90
N GLY A 115 -5.00 20.34 -9.00
CA GLY A 115 -5.50 20.48 -7.63
C GLY A 115 -4.36 20.50 -6.62
N SER A 116 -4.64 20.87 -5.37
CA SER A 116 -3.67 20.68 -4.28
C SER A 116 -3.48 19.19 -3.99
N PRO A 117 -2.37 18.77 -3.35
CA PRO A 117 -2.16 17.37 -2.99
C PRO A 117 -3.32 16.77 -2.19
N ALA A 118 -3.91 17.51 -1.25
CA ALA A 118 -5.10 17.07 -0.52
C ALA A 118 -6.33 16.81 -1.42
N GLN A 119 -6.52 17.61 -2.48
CA GLN A 119 -7.58 17.37 -3.47
C GLN A 119 -7.30 16.15 -4.33
N VAL A 120 -6.03 15.86 -4.61
CA VAL A 120 -5.63 14.63 -5.31
C VAL A 120 -5.91 13.40 -4.45
N VAL A 121 -5.51 13.43 -3.17
CA VAL A 121 -5.79 12.36 -2.21
C VAL A 121 -7.28 12.06 -2.16
N GLU A 122 -8.13 13.08 -2.04
CA GLU A 122 -9.58 12.91 -2.02
C GLU A 122 -10.11 12.34 -3.34
N ARG A 123 -9.71 12.94 -4.48
CA ARG A 123 -10.21 12.51 -5.79
C ARG A 123 -9.86 11.06 -6.10
N PHE A 124 -8.63 10.65 -5.81
CA PHE A 124 -8.13 9.29 -6.09
C PHE A 124 -8.35 8.30 -4.94
N GLY A 125 -9.05 8.73 -3.89
CA GLY A 125 -9.36 7.88 -2.74
C GLY A 125 -8.11 7.31 -2.06
N LEU A 126 -7.01 8.07 -2.00
CA LEU A 126 -5.76 7.60 -1.42
C LEU A 126 -5.87 7.64 0.11
N VAL A 127 -5.78 6.48 0.75
CA VAL A 127 -5.73 6.39 2.23
C VAL A 127 -4.29 6.47 2.72
N GLN A 128 -4.08 6.93 3.95
CA GLN A 128 -2.78 6.85 4.59
C GLN A 128 -2.28 5.40 4.60
N HIS A 129 -0.96 5.23 4.49
CA HIS A 129 -0.25 3.96 4.40
C HIS A 129 -0.39 3.20 3.08
N LEU A 130 -1.05 3.77 2.06
CA LEU A 130 -1.07 3.18 0.73
C LEU A 130 0.34 3.07 0.16
N SER A 131 0.76 1.87 -0.24
CA SER A 131 1.99 1.66 -0.99
C SER A 131 1.82 2.15 -2.43
N VAL A 132 2.74 3.01 -2.87
CA VAL A 132 2.78 3.63 -4.19
C VAL A 132 4.18 3.50 -4.79
N ARG A 133 4.27 3.37 -6.12
CA ARG A 133 5.56 3.36 -6.82
C ARG A 133 5.98 4.77 -7.22
N PHE A 134 7.26 5.05 -7.07
CA PHE A 134 7.85 6.36 -7.37
C PHE A 134 9.22 6.19 -8.03
N VAL A 135 9.60 7.16 -8.84
CA VAL A 135 10.97 7.32 -9.33
C VAL A 135 11.69 8.28 -8.41
N TYR A 136 12.79 7.83 -7.82
CA TYR A 136 13.59 8.66 -6.92
C TYR A 136 14.40 9.67 -7.73
N GLY A 137 14.34 10.95 -7.34
CA GLY A 137 14.98 12.04 -8.07
C GLY A 137 16.42 12.34 -7.62
N GLY A 138 16.84 11.86 -6.45
CA GLY A 138 18.13 12.18 -5.83
C GLY A 138 17.98 12.91 -4.50
N ASP A 139 19.10 13.05 -3.79
CA ASP A 139 19.13 13.67 -2.47
C ASP A 139 18.98 15.19 -2.56
N VAL A 140 18.29 15.77 -1.59
CA VAL A 140 18.13 17.22 -1.50
C VAL A 140 19.49 17.89 -1.35
N GLY A 141 19.84 18.75 -2.32
CA GLY A 141 21.10 19.49 -2.34
C GLY A 141 22.17 18.91 -3.26
N ASP A 142 21.92 17.75 -3.89
CA ASP A 142 22.71 17.28 -5.03
C ASP A 142 22.42 18.19 -6.24
N PRO A 143 23.44 18.79 -6.89
CA PRO A 143 23.24 19.65 -8.06
C PRO A 143 22.65 18.92 -9.28
N ASP A 144 22.78 17.59 -9.34
CA ASP A 144 22.26 16.76 -10.42
C ASP A 144 20.94 16.06 -10.04
N ALA A 145 20.39 16.31 -8.83
CA ALA A 145 19.11 15.75 -8.42
C ALA A 145 17.95 16.36 -9.21
N GLU A 146 17.11 15.47 -9.73
CA GLU A 146 15.81 15.79 -10.28
C GLU A 146 14.75 15.68 -9.16
N PRO A 147 13.54 16.24 -9.35
CA PRO A 147 12.43 15.99 -8.45
C PRO A 147 12.00 14.51 -8.45
N SER A 148 11.80 13.92 -7.27
CA SER A 148 11.13 12.62 -7.17
C SER A 148 9.68 12.73 -7.63
N ARG A 149 9.17 11.70 -8.28
CA ARG A 149 7.85 11.70 -8.92
C ARG A 149 7.15 10.36 -8.76
N LEU A 150 5.81 10.31 -8.83
CA LEU A 150 5.14 9.02 -8.97
C LEU A 150 5.57 8.33 -10.28
N ALA A 151 5.73 7.01 -10.22
CA ALA A 151 6.04 6.19 -11.38
C ALA A 151 4.88 6.25 -12.39
N ASP A 152 5.20 6.13 -13.68
CA ASP A 152 4.17 6.29 -14.72
C ASP A 152 3.13 5.16 -14.66
N ASP A 153 3.56 3.92 -14.41
CA ASP A 153 2.67 2.78 -14.20
C ASP A 153 1.78 2.94 -12.95
N GLU A 154 2.27 3.62 -11.89
CA GLU A 154 1.46 3.92 -10.71
C GLU A 154 0.41 4.99 -11.01
N ARG A 155 0.77 6.03 -11.75
CA ARG A 155 -0.19 7.05 -12.21
C ARG A 155 -1.27 6.42 -13.08
N ASP A 156 -0.89 5.56 -14.01
CA ASP A 156 -1.83 4.84 -14.88
C ASP A 156 -2.78 3.95 -14.07
N ARG A 157 -2.26 3.17 -13.12
CA ARG A 157 -3.07 2.37 -12.18
C ARG A 157 -4.08 3.24 -11.44
N LEU A 158 -3.67 4.38 -10.90
CA LEU A 158 -4.56 5.29 -10.16
C LEU A 158 -5.60 5.97 -11.07
N TYR A 159 -5.25 6.30 -12.31
CA TYR A 159 -6.22 6.77 -13.28
C TYR A 159 -7.21 5.68 -13.70
N ASP A 160 -6.80 4.41 -13.75
CA ASP A 160 -7.70 3.31 -14.03
C ASP A 160 -8.73 3.08 -12.92
N TRP A 161 -8.40 3.45 -11.67
CA TRP A 161 -9.39 3.47 -10.60
C TRP A 161 -10.55 4.44 -10.90
N GLN A 162 -10.27 5.59 -11.51
CA GLN A 162 -11.29 6.58 -11.92
C GLN A 162 -12.16 6.09 -13.08
N ARG A 163 -11.65 5.14 -13.88
CA ARG A 163 -12.36 4.61 -15.06
C ARG A 163 -13.21 3.37 -14.74
N GLY A 164 -12.96 2.74 -13.59
CA GLY A 164 -13.64 1.52 -13.15
C GLY A 164 -15.00 1.75 -12.48
N ASN A 165 -15.55 0.70 -11.86
CA ASN A 165 -16.88 0.68 -11.23
C ASN A 165 -16.97 1.42 -9.88
N GLY A 166 -16.08 2.40 -9.62
CA GLY A 166 -15.92 3.00 -8.30
C GLY A 166 -15.33 2.03 -7.26
N ARG A 167 -14.77 2.58 -6.18
CA ARG A 167 -14.19 1.78 -5.09
C ARG A 167 -14.18 2.52 -3.76
N VAL A 168 -14.07 1.76 -2.67
CA VAL A 168 -13.82 2.27 -1.32
C VAL A 168 -12.49 1.71 -0.83
N ASN A 169 -11.50 2.59 -0.69
CA ASN A 169 -10.20 2.24 -0.12
C ASN A 169 -10.27 2.41 1.40
N VAL A 170 -9.68 1.45 2.11
CA VAL A 170 -9.74 1.32 3.57
C VAL A 170 -8.34 0.98 4.06
N ASN A 171 -7.85 1.66 5.10
CA ASN A 171 -6.62 1.28 5.78
C ASN A 171 -6.89 0.61 7.13
N SER A 172 -5.85 0.18 7.83
CA SER A 172 -5.90 -0.29 9.23
C SER A 172 -6.76 -1.54 9.45
N ALA A 173 -7.11 -2.26 8.38
CA ALA A 173 -7.98 -3.42 8.44
C ALA A 173 -7.50 -4.50 7.47
N THR A 174 -7.43 -5.74 7.95
CA THR A 174 -7.10 -6.88 7.09
C THR A 174 -8.22 -7.13 6.07
N ARG A 175 -7.88 -7.76 4.94
CA ARG A 175 -8.86 -8.18 3.92
C ARG A 175 -10.03 -8.98 4.52
N GLY A 176 -9.74 -9.83 5.50
CA GLY A 176 -10.73 -10.64 6.20
C GLY A 176 -11.73 -9.81 7.00
N GLU A 177 -11.24 -8.80 7.74
CA GLU A 177 -12.08 -7.87 8.50
C GLU A 177 -12.96 -7.02 7.58
N VAL A 178 -12.39 -6.49 6.50
CA VAL A 178 -13.14 -5.70 5.50
C VAL A 178 -14.23 -6.56 4.87
N ARG A 179 -13.90 -7.78 4.42
CA ARG A 179 -14.89 -8.70 3.83
C ARG A 179 -15.97 -9.09 4.84
N ALA A 180 -15.61 -9.39 6.08
CA ALA A 180 -16.56 -9.71 7.14
C ALA A 180 -17.50 -8.52 7.44
N THR A 181 -16.97 -7.30 7.40
CA THR A 181 -17.73 -6.07 7.62
C THR A 181 -18.74 -5.82 6.50
N VAL A 182 -18.29 -5.89 5.24
CA VAL A 182 -19.19 -5.77 4.07
C VAL A 182 -20.32 -6.80 4.13
N ASN A 183 -20.00 -8.05 4.45
CA ASN A 183 -21.01 -9.11 4.60
C ASN A 183 -22.00 -8.80 5.75
N ARG A 184 -21.49 -8.34 6.90
CA ARG A 184 -22.33 -8.02 8.07
C ARG A 184 -23.25 -6.83 7.80
N ALA A 185 -22.79 -5.86 7.02
CA ALA A 185 -23.57 -4.71 6.61
C ALA A 185 -24.61 -5.04 5.51
N GLY A 186 -24.63 -6.28 5.00
CA GLY A 186 -25.59 -6.71 3.98
C GLY A 186 -25.19 -6.37 2.54
N HIS A 187 -23.95 -5.94 2.32
CA HIS A 187 -23.46 -5.42 1.03
C HIS A 187 -22.61 -6.43 0.23
N ALA A 188 -22.75 -7.73 0.52
CA ALA A 188 -21.95 -8.77 -0.14
C ALA A 188 -22.18 -8.87 -1.66
N GLN A 189 -23.36 -8.45 -2.14
CA GLN A 189 -23.73 -8.44 -3.56
C GLN A 189 -23.42 -7.11 -4.25
N ASP A 190 -23.04 -6.08 -3.47
CA ASP A 190 -22.75 -4.73 -3.97
C ASP A 190 -21.27 -4.54 -4.34
N ILE A 191 -20.46 -5.60 -4.20
CA ILE A 191 -19.03 -5.54 -4.47
C ILE A 191 -18.63 -6.68 -5.43
N VAL A 192 -17.72 -6.36 -6.35
CA VAL A 192 -17.06 -7.37 -7.20
C VAL A 192 -16.08 -8.18 -6.35
N THR A 193 -15.21 -7.49 -5.61
CA THR A 193 -14.19 -8.12 -4.77
C THR A 193 -13.65 -7.14 -3.73
N VAL A 194 -12.83 -7.67 -2.81
CA VAL A 194 -11.95 -6.87 -1.96
C VAL A 194 -10.52 -7.17 -2.42
N GLU A 195 -9.90 -6.20 -3.07
CA GLU A 195 -8.50 -6.24 -3.49
C GLU A 195 -7.60 -5.90 -2.30
N ARG A 196 -6.46 -6.57 -2.21
CA ARG A 196 -5.42 -6.24 -1.22
C ARG A 196 -4.48 -5.21 -1.83
N LEU A 197 -4.29 -4.09 -1.15
CA LEU A 197 -3.32 -3.07 -1.53
C LEU A 197 -2.07 -3.11 -0.64
N GLY A 198 -2.22 -3.59 0.59
CA GLY A 198 -1.16 -3.82 1.57
C GLY A 198 -1.63 -4.80 2.65
N LEU A 199 -0.83 -5.00 3.70
CA LEU A 199 -1.22 -5.84 4.83
C LEU A 199 -2.52 -5.34 5.48
N LEU A 200 -2.64 -4.01 5.63
CA LEU A 200 -3.75 -3.33 6.30
C LEU A 200 -4.55 -2.42 5.36
N GLU A 201 -4.12 -2.29 4.10
CA GLU A 201 -4.76 -1.48 3.07
C GLU A 201 -5.54 -2.37 2.11
N GLN A 202 -6.83 -2.09 1.95
CA GLN A 202 -7.74 -2.84 1.11
C GLN A 202 -8.50 -1.90 0.18
N SER A 203 -8.91 -2.41 -0.97
CA SER A 203 -9.80 -1.73 -1.91
C SER A 203 -11.03 -2.58 -2.17
N ILE A 204 -12.18 -2.07 -1.75
CA ILE A 204 -13.47 -2.67 -2.05
C ILE A 204 -13.89 -2.19 -3.44
N VAL A 205 -13.88 -3.08 -4.43
CA VAL A 205 -14.30 -2.75 -5.80
C VAL A 205 -15.80 -2.92 -5.90
N CYS A 206 -16.50 -1.83 -6.17
CA CYS A 206 -17.95 -1.78 -6.27
C CYS A 206 -18.45 -2.48 -7.55
N THR A 207 -19.71 -2.91 -7.56
CA THR A 207 -20.38 -3.22 -8.83
C THR A 207 -20.76 -1.94 -9.57
N GLU A 208 -21.06 -2.03 -10.85
CA GLU A 208 -21.50 -0.90 -11.68
C GLU A 208 -22.74 -0.16 -11.13
N ASN A 209 -23.55 -0.81 -10.27
CA ASN A 209 -24.77 -0.26 -9.71
C ASN A 209 -24.62 0.21 -8.26
N THR A 210 -23.40 0.15 -7.71
CA THR A 210 -23.14 0.48 -6.31
C THR A 210 -22.49 1.84 -6.20
N ASP A 211 -23.12 2.74 -5.45
CA ASP A 211 -22.58 4.06 -5.12
C ASP A 211 -21.49 3.93 -4.02
N PRO A 212 -20.20 4.24 -4.30
CA PRO A 212 -19.14 4.09 -3.32
C PRO A 212 -19.34 4.93 -2.05
N PRO A 213 -19.74 6.22 -2.11
CA PRO A 213 -20.11 6.99 -0.91
C PRO A 213 -21.21 6.34 -0.06
N GLY A 214 -22.25 5.79 -0.69
CA GLY A 214 -23.30 5.04 0.00
C GLY A 214 -22.76 3.79 0.70
N LEU A 215 -21.88 3.02 0.04
CA LEU A 215 -21.23 1.86 0.64
C LEU A 215 -20.33 2.27 1.82
N LEU A 216 -19.50 3.31 1.66
CA LEU A 216 -18.66 3.85 2.72
C LEU A 216 -19.49 4.23 3.94
N ALA A 217 -20.60 4.96 3.74
CA ALA A 217 -21.49 5.35 4.83
C ALA A 217 -22.09 4.14 5.56
N ALA A 218 -22.37 3.04 4.83
CA ALA A 218 -22.91 1.83 5.41
C ALA A 218 -21.88 1.02 6.22
N ILE A 219 -20.60 1.03 5.84
CA ILE A 219 -19.56 0.23 6.52
C ILE A 219 -18.68 1.02 7.49
N GLY A 220 -18.59 2.34 7.35
CA GLY A 220 -17.59 3.18 8.02
C GLY A 220 -17.67 3.16 9.55
N SER A 221 -18.85 2.95 10.13
CA SER A 221 -19.02 2.89 11.58
C SER A 221 -18.52 1.58 12.22
N TYR A 222 -18.19 0.57 11.41
CA TYR A 222 -17.79 -0.76 11.89
C TYR A 222 -16.28 -0.98 11.95
N LEU A 223 -15.50 -0.15 11.26
CA LEU A 223 -14.04 -0.27 11.20
C LEU A 223 -13.40 1.04 11.72
N PRO A 224 -12.47 0.97 12.68
CA PRO A 224 -11.70 2.13 13.12
C PRO A 224 -10.59 2.44 12.09
N ALA A 225 -11.01 2.86 10.90
CA ALA A 225 -10.16 3.00 9.72
C ALA A 225 -10.42 4.34 9.01
N GLU A 226 -9.40 4.85 8.32
CA GLU A 226 -9.61 5.83 7.28
C GLU A 226 -10.26 5.13 6.07
N MET A 227 -11.27 5.78 5.48
CA MET A 227 -11.89 5.31 4.25
C MET A 227 -12.04 6.47 3.28
N ARG A 228 -11.77 6.20 2.00
CA ARG A 228 -12.02 7.15 0.92
C ARG A 228 -12.62 6.46 -0.29
N CYS A 229 -13.42 7.22 -1.04
CA CYS A 229 -14.06 6.74 -2.25
C CYS A 229 -13.29 7.19 -3.49
N VAL A 230 -13.31 6.33 -4.51
CA VAL A 230 -13.15 6.73 -5.90
C VAL A 230 -14.51 6.56 -6.57
N VAL A 231 -15.01 7.62 -7.19
CA VAL A 231 -16.36 7.70 -7.76
C VAL A 231 -16.29 7.64 -9.28
#